data_AF-A0A2J0LPU9-F1
#
_entry.id   AF-A0A2J0LPU9-F1
#
_cell.length_a   1.000
_cell.length_b   1.000
_cell.length_c   1.000
_cell.angle_alpha   90.00
_cell.angle_beta   90.00
_cell.angle_gamma   90.00
#
_symmetry.space_group_name_H-M   'P 1'
#
loop_
_entity.id
_entity.type
_entity.pdbx_description
1 polymer ?
#
loop_
_entity_poly.entity_id
_entity_poly.type
_entity_poly.pdbx_seq_one_letter_code
_entity_poly.pdbx_strand_id
1 'polypeptide(L)' 'ERFDDSELTCAMWDMPFNAILKVTNLENGKSVIVRVNDRGPAKRLNRAIDLTKAAFSKIADLEKGLAEVSVEIM' A
#
# COMPACT_ATOMS: atom_id res chain seq x y z
N GLU A 1 13.70 6.19 -4.75
CA GLU A 1 14.60 5.82 -3.62
C GLU A 1 14.97 4.34 -3.74
N ARG A 2 15.92 3.83 -2.94
CA ARG A 2 16.17 2.37 -2.90
C ARG A 2 15.04 1.71 -2.14
N PHE A 3 14.49 0.62 -2.67
CA PHE A 3 13.45 -0.14 -2.00
C PHE A 3 13.92 -0.70 -0.65
N ASP A 4 13.12 -0.50 0.39
CA ASP A 4 13.26 -1.08 1.73
C ASP A 4 11.91 -1.62 2.19
N ASP A 5 11.85 -2.93 2.40
CA ASP A 5 10.63 -3.66 2.75
C ASP A 5 10.19 -3.47 4.22
N SER A 6 11.05 -2.83 5.02
CA SER A 6 10.79 -2.48 6.42
C SER A 6 10.12 -1.11 6.59
N GLU A 7 10.15 -0.25 5.56
CA GLU A 7 9.52 1.07 5.61
C GLU A 7 8.01 1.01 5.36
N LEU A 8 7.28 2.02 5.85
CA LEU A 8 5.85 2.17 5.58
C LEU A 8 5.63 2.99 4.30
N THR A 9 5.88 2.36 3.15
CA THR A 9 5.74 2.99 1.83
C THR A 9 4.87 2.16 0.88
N CYS A 10 4.53 2.75 -0.25
CA CYS A 10 3.73 2.10 -1.29
C CYS A 10 4.07 2.57 -2.71
N ALA A 11 3.74 1.71 -3.68
CA ALA A 11 3.73 2.04 -5.10
C ALA A 11 2.29 2.33 -5.57
N MET A 12 2.08 3.46 -6.26
CA MET A 12 0.79 3.83 -6.86
C MET A 12 1.00 4.75 -8.08
N TRP A 13 0.25 4.51 -9.16
CA TRP A 13 0.35 5.32 -10.39
C TRP A 13 -0.24 6.72 -10.25
N ASP A 14 -1.45 6.81 -9.68
CA ASP A 14 -2.29 8.01 -9.74
C ASP A 14 -2.09 8.96 -8.54
N MET A 15 -0.94 8.84 -7.84
CA MET A 15 -0.61 9.68 -6.69
C MET A 15 0.76 10.38 -6.83
N PRO A 16 0.89 11.64 -6.37
CA PRO A 16 2.17 12.30 -6.26
C PRO A 16 3.15 11.50 -5.40
N PHE A 17 4.44 11.55 -5.74
CA PHE A 17 5.46 11.08 -4.79
C PHE A 17 5.39 11.89 -3.50
N ASN A 18 5.69 11.22 -2.39
CA ASN A 18 5.56 11.72 -1.03
C ASN A 18 4.13 12.05 -0.56
N ALA A 19 3.10 11.74 -1.35
CA ALA A 19 1.73 11.73 -0.85
C ALA A 19 1.63 10.76 0.32
N ILE A 20 0.88 11.16 1.36
CA ILE A 20 0.60 10.34 2.54
C ILE A 20 -0.79 9.76 2.39
N LEU A 21 -0.88 8.44 2.48
CA LEU A 21 -2.11 7.71 2.27
C LEU A 21 -2.47 6.93 3.53
N LYS A 22 -3.73 6.96 3.91
CA LYS A 22 -4.31 6.00 4.85
C LYS A 22 -4.93 4.85 4.06
N VAL A 23 -4.39 3.66 4.26
CA VAL A 23 -4.87 2.43 3.61
C VAL A 23 -5.58 1.58 4.64
N THR A 24 -6.85 1.27 4.39
CA THR A 24 -7.69 0.50 5.31
C THR A 24 -8.13 -0.80 4.66
N ASN A 25 -7.87 -1.93 5.31
CA ASN A 25 -8.37 -3.24 4.88
C ASN A 25 -9.88 -3.32 5.18
N LEU A 26 -10.68 -3.55 4.14
CA LEU A 26 -12.15 -3.52 4.24
C LEU A 26 -12.72 -4.71 5.01
N GLU A 27 -12.00 -5.84 5.07
CA GLU A 27 -12.50 -7.03 5.74
C GLU A 27 -12.39 -6.97 7.26
N ASN A 28 -11.40 -6.25 7.79
CA ASN A 28 -11.11 -6.22 9.23
C ASN A 28 -11.05 -4.80 9.82
N GLY A 29 -11.15 -3.76 9.01
CA GLY A 29 -11.13 -2.35 9.44
C GLY A 29 -9.77 -1.83 9.91
N LYS A 30 -8.70 -2.64 9.86
CA LYS A 30 -7.34 -2.20 10.23
C LYS A 30 -6.78 -1.26 9.16
N SER A 31 -6.05 -0.25 9.60
CA SER A 31 -5.43 0.73 8.70
C SER A 31 -3.95 0.95 8.96
N VAL A 32 -3.23 1.39 7.93
CA VAL A 32 -1.84 1.82 7.99
C VAL A 32 -1.66 3.12 7.22
N ILE A 33 -0.80 4.01 7.73
CA ILE A 33 -0.38 5.23 7.03
C ILE A 33 0.91 4.92 6.28
N VAL A 34 0.95 5.25 4.99
CA VAL A 34 2.10 5.00 4.11
C VAL A 34 2.43 6.22 3.28
N ARG A 35 3.69 6.31 2.83
CA ARG A 35 4.16 7.31 1.89
C ARG A 35 4.33 6.72 0.49
N VAL A 36 3.86 7.42 -0.54
CA VAL A 36 4.08 7.01 -1.94
C VAL A 36 5.52 7.28 -2.34
N ASN A 37 6.26 6.23 -2.71
CA ASN A 37 7.65 6.35 -3.12
C ASN A 37 7.98 5.72 -4.48
N ASP A 38 7.04 4.97 -5.06
CA ASP A 38 7.24 4.28 -6.33
C ASP A 38 5.98 4.27 -7.22
N ARG A 39 6.13 3.76 -8.44
CA ARG A 39 5.08 3.61 -9.45
C ARG A 39 4.80 2.14 -9.70
N GLY A 40 3.53 1.79 -9.59
CA GLY A 40 3.07 0.41 -9.72
C GLY A 40 1.66 0.27 -9.16
N PRO A 41 1.17 -0.98 -9.02
CA PRO A 41 1.74 -2.22 -9.56
C PRO A 41 1.73 -2.27 -11.10
N ALA A 42 2.26 -3.33 -11.71
CA ALA A 42 2.17 -3.51 -13.17
C ALA A 42 0.71 -3.45 -13.63
N LYS A 43 0.39 -2.60 -14.62
CA LYS A 43 -1.00 -2.30 -15.05
C LYS A 43 -1.84 -3.55 -15.40
N ARG A 44 -1.19 -4.63 -15.85
CA ARG A 44 -1.83 -5.93 -16.15
C ARG A 44 -2.35 -6.69 -14.92
N LEU A 45 -1.89 -6.35 -13.72
CA LEU A 45 -2.27 -7.04 -12.48
C LEU A 45 -3.62 -6.59 -11.94
N ASN A 46 -4.19 -5.50 -12.46
CA ASN A 46 -5.45 -4.91 -12.00
C ASN A 46 -5.48 -4.65 -10.47
N ARG A 47 -4.38 -4.12 -9.93
CA ARG A 47 -4.22 -3.78 -8.51
C ARG A 47 -4.03 -2.27 -8.38
N ALA A 48 -4.68 -1.66 -7.39
CA ALA A 48 -4.63 -0.21 -7.19
C ALA A 48 -3.35 0.26 -6.48
N ILE A 49 -2.80 -0.54 -5.57
CA ILE A 49 -1.69 -0.18 -4.69
C ILE A 49 -0.80 -1.39 -4.43
N ASP A 50 0.51 -1.20 -4.32
CA ASP A 50 1.44 -2.16 -3.74
C ASP A 50 1.97 -1.63 -2.40
N LEU A 51 1.85 -2.42 -1.33
CA LEU A 51 2.40 -2.06 -0.02
C LEU A 51 3.71 -2.81 0.19
N THR A 52 4.65 -2.19 0.91
CA THR A 52 5.76 -2.97 1.49
C THR A 52 5.23 -4.07 2.42
N LYS A 53 6.04 -5.10 2.65
CA LYS A 53 5.74 -6.16 3.62
C LYS A 53 5.45 -5.60 5.00
N ALA A 54 6.23 -4.61 5.45
CA ALA A 54 5.99 -3.95 6.72
C ALA A 54 4.61 -3.30 6.78
N ALA A 55 4.20 -2.56 5.75
CA ALA A 55 2.88 -1.92 5.71
C ALA A 55 1.73 -2.94 5.61
N PHE A 56 1.84 -3.95 4.74
CA PHE A 56 0.80 -4.97 4.58
C PHE A 56 0.59 -5.77 5.87
N SER A 57 1.67 -6.12 6.58
CA SER A 57 1.61 -6.87 7.85
C SER A 57 0.83 -6.14 8.96
N LYS A 58 0.63 -4.83 8.86
CA LYS A 58 -0.17 -4.05 9.82
C LYS A 58 -1.67 -4.23 9.59
N ILE A 59 -2.10 -4.55 8.37
CA ILE A 59 -3.52 -4.59 7.99
C ILE A 59 -4.00 -6.00 7.58
N ALA A 60 -3.11 -6.93 7.27
CA ALA A 60 -3.44 -8.30 6.87
C ALA A 60 -2.32 -9.30 7.23
N ASP A 61 -2.68 -10.58 7.27
CA ASP A 61 -1.70 -11.67 7.30
C ASP A 61 -0.95 -11.72 5.96
N LEU A 62 0.38 -11.86 6.01
CA LEU A 62 1.22 -11.92 4.82
C LEU A 62 0.88 -13.11 3.92
N GLU A 63 0.45 -14.23 4.49
CA GLU A 63 0.05 -15.44 3.74
C GLU A 63 -1.17 -15.18 2.83
N LYS A 64 -1.97 -14.15 3.13
CA LYS A 64 -3.13 -13.80 2.31
C LYS A 64 -2.72 -13.23 0.94
N GLY A 65 -1.59 -12.53 0.88
CA GLY A 65 -1.02 -11.92 -0.33
C GLY A 65 -1.82 -10.75 -0.94
N LEU A 66 -3.16 -10.74 -0.84
CA LEU A 66 -4.03 -9.68 -1.35
C LEU A 66 -5.14 -9.33 -0.35
N ALA A 67 -5.56 -8.07 -0.37
CA ALA A 67 -6.69 -7.58 0.39
C ALA A 67 -7.43 -6.49 -0.38
N GLU A 68 -8.75 -6.46 -0.23
CA GLU A 68 -9.55 -5.30 -0.66
C GLU A 68 -9.33 -4.14 0.33
N VAL A 69 -9.01 -2.97 -0.20
CA VAL A 69 -8.64 -1.81 0.60
C VAL A 69 -9.35 -0.55 0.13
N SER A 70 -9.65 0.35 1.06
CA SER A 70 -9.91 1.76 0.75
C SER A 70 -8.63 2.57 0.94
N VAL A 71 -8.42 3.56 0.08
CA VAL A 71 -7.27 4.47 0.13
C VAL A 71 -7.78 5.90 0.24
N GLU A 72 -7.28 6.64 1.23
CA GLU A 72 -7.63 8.03 1.50
C GLU A 72 -6.35 8.89 1.50
N ILE A 73 -6.38 10.04 0.83
CA ILE A 73 -5.28 11.02 0.84
C ILE A 73 -5.39 11.85 2.13
N MET A 74 -4.25 12.04 2.81
CA MET A 74 -4.15 12.88 4.01
C MET A 74 -3.62 14.28 3.72
#